data_AF-A0A414DGS3-F1
#
_entry.id   AF-A0A414DGS3-F1
#
_cell.length_a   1.000
_cell.length_b   1.000
_cell.length_c   1.000
_cell.angle_alpha   90.00
_cell.angle_beta   90.00
_cell.angle_gamma   90.00
#
_symmetry.space_group_name_H-M   'P 1'
#
loop_
_entity.id
_entity.type
_entity.pdbx_description
1 polymer ?
#
loop_
_entity_poly.entity_id
_entity_poly.type
_entity_poly.pdbx_seq_one_letter_code
_entity_poly.pdbx_strand_id
1 'polypeptide(L)'
;MCMTKSELEAKVEEVRKYKAMAEEASNIQKALEQEIISYMNENNLTEEFTDSAKITYKPQTRATLDKKRLEEDLGSLEEYTKTTTYNVLRIK
;
A
#
# COMPACT_ATOMS: atom_id res chain seq x y z
N MET A 1 32.00 -3.79 -10.71
CA MET A 1 31.89 -3.17 -12.04
C MET A 1 30.89 -2.04 -11.94
N CYS A 2 31.24 -0.84 -12.40
CA CYS A 2 30.28 0.27 -12.48
C CYS A 2 29.44 0.10 -13.75
N MET A 3 28.13 0.20 -13.60
CA MET A 3 27.19 0.20 -14.73
C MET A 3 27.39 1.45 -15.58
N THR A 4 27.32 1.29 -16.90
CA THR A 4 27.33 2.41 -17.85
C THR A 4 25.97 3.13 -17.87
N LYS A 5 25.94 4.36 -18.38
CA LYS A 5 24.69 5.12 -18.48
C LYS A 5 23.65 4.45 -19.39
N SER A 6 24.09 3.85 -20.50
CA SER A 6 23.22 3.12 -21.41
C SER A 6 22.59 1.88 -20.77
N GLU A 7 23.36 1.13 -19.98
CA GLU A 7 22.84 -0.02 -19.23
C GLU A 7 21.82 0.42 -18.15
N LEU A 8 22.06 1.58 -17.51
CA LEU A 8 21.11 2.15 -16.55
C LEU A 8 19.80 2.54 -17.26
N GLU A 9 19.88 3.21 -18.41
CA GLU A 9 18.71 3.59 -19.21
C GLU A 9 17.88 2.37 -19.63
N ALA A 10 18.53 1.31 -20.13
CA ALA A 10 17.87 0.05 -20.48
C ALA A 10 17.13 -0.57 -19.28
N LYS A 11 17.76 -0.60 -18.10
CA LYS A 11 17.11 -1.10 -16.87
C LYS A 11 15.93 -0.23 -16.43
N VAL A 12 16.04 1.09 -16.56
CA VAL A 12 14.95 2.03 -16.24
C VAL A 12 13.75 1.77 -17.15
N GLU A 13 13.97 1.55 -18.45
CA GLU A 13 12.91 1.21 -19.39
C GLU A 13 12.22 -0.12 -19.05
N GLU A 14 13.00 -1.15 -18.73
CA GLU A 14 12.45 -2.44 -18.29
C GLU A 14 11.60 -2.29 -17.02
N VAL A 15 12.10 -1.58 -16.01
CA VAL A 15 11.34 -1.33 -14.77
C VAL A 15 10.03 -0.60 -15.06
N ARG A 16 10.01 0.37 -15.97
CA ARG A 16 8.77 1.05 -16.37
C ARG A 16 7.77 0.10 -17.03
N LYS A 17 8.22 -0.81 -17.89
CA LYS A 17 7.36 -1.84 -18.50
C LYS A 17 6.74 -2.76 -17.45
N TYR A 18 7.55 -3.28 -16.52
CA TYR A 18 7.03 -4.12 -15.43
C TYR A 18 6.09 -3.36 -14.49
N LYS A 19 6.36 -2.08 -14.23
CA LYS A 19 5.49 -1.23 -13.42
C LYS A 19 4.11 -1.07 -14.06
N ALA A 20 4.05 -0.82 -15.37
CA ALA A 20 2.78 -0.74 -16.10
C ALA A 20 2.00 -2.07 -16.02
N MET A 21 2.68 -3.20 -16.23
CA MET A 21 2.07 -4.53 -16.11
C MET A 21 1.55 -4.81 -14.69
N ALA A 22 2.31 -4.43 -13.66
CA ALA A 22 1.88 -4.58 -12.27
C ALA A 22 0.67 -3.69 -11.93
N GLU A 23 0.59 -2.49 -12.51
CA GLU A 23 -0.55 -1.59 -12.36
C GLU A 23 -1.81 -2.17 -13.02
N GLU A 24 -1.69 -2.70 -14.24
CA GLU A 24 -2.78 -3.42 -14.91
C GLU A 24 -3.27 -4.62 -14.09
N ALA A 25 -2.36 -5.47 -13.61
CA ALA A 25 -2.70 -6.60 -12.76
C ALA A 25 -3.36 -6.15 -11.45
N SER A 26 -2.89 -5.06 -10.82
CA SER A 26 -3.51 -4.49 -9.62
C SER A 26 -4.92 -3.98 -9.89
N ASN A 27 -5.17 -3.39 -11.06
CA ASN A 27 -6.50 -2.92 -11.44
C ASN A 27 -7.46 -4.09 -11.65
N ILE A 28 -7.02 -5.17 -12.30
CA ILE A 28 -7.80 -6.40 -12.47
C ILE A 28 -8.12 -7.01 -11.10
N GLN A 29 -7.11 -7.14 -10.22
CA GLN A 29 -7.30 -7.65 -8.86
C GLN A 29 -8.35 -6.84 -8.10
N LYS A 30 -8.25 -5.50 -8.11
CA LYS A 30 -9.21 -4.63 -7.42
C LYS A 30 -10.63 -4.78 -7.97
N ALA A 31 -10.78 -4.96 -9.29
CA ALA A 31 -12.10 -5.19 -9.89
C ALA A 31 -12.73 -6.48 -9.35
N LEU A 32 -11.97 -7.58 -9.31
CA LEU A 32 -12.41 -8.85 -8.75
C LEU A 32 -12.72 -8.74 -7.24
N GLU A 33 -11.89 -8.01 -6.47
CA GLU A 33 -12.17 -7.75 -5.05
C GLU A 33 -13.47 -6.97 -4.84
N GLN A 34 -13.82 -6.03 -5.74
CA GLN A 34 -15.09 -5.31 -5.67
C GLN A 34 -16.30 -6.21 -5.95
N GLU A 35 -16.17 -7.19 -6.85
CA GLU A 35 -17.20 -8.20 -7.07
C GLU A 35 -17.41 -9.06 -5.81
N ILE A 36 -16.32 -9.47 -5.14
CA ILE A 36 -16.40 -10.19 -3.86
C ILE A 36 -17.07 -9.33 -2.78
N ILE A 37 -16.70 -8.05 -2.66
CA ILE A 37 -17.33 -7.12 -1.71
C ILE A 37 -18.83 -6.97 -2.00
N SER A 38 -19.22 -6.87 -3.29
CA SER A 38 -20.62 -6.78 -3.71
C SER A 38 -21.39 -8.02 -3.27
N TYR A 39 -20.84 -9.22 -3.50
CA TYR A 39 -21.40 -10.48 -3.00
C TYR A 39 -21.57 -10.47 -1.46
N MET A 40 -20.55 -10.06 -0.71
CA MET A 40 -20.62 -10.01 0.75
C MET A 40 -21.73 -9.06 1.23
N ASN A 41 -21.87 -7.90 0.58
CA ASN A 41 -22.90 -6.91 0.90
C ASN A 41 -24.32 -7.38 0.56
N GLU A 42 -24.52 -7.94 -0.64
CA GLU A 42 -25.82 -8.47 -1.08
C GLU A 42 -26.33 -9.57 -0.13
N ASN A 43 -25.41 -10.37 0.42
CA ASN A 43 -25.72 -11.45 1.35
C ASN A 43 -25.62 -11.04 2.84
N ASN A 44 -25.29 -9.77 3.14
CA ASN A 44 -25.08 -9.26 4.50
C ASN A 44 -24.09 -10.09 5.34
N LEU A 45 -23.01 -10.56 4.70
CA LEU A 45 -22.00 -11.43 5.30
C LEU A 45 -20.83 -10.61 5.86
N THR A 46 -20.28 -11.09 6.97
CA THR A 46 -19.02 -10.55 7.53
C THR A 46 -17.87 -11.54 7.42
N GLU A 47 -18.17 -12.82 7.23
CA GLU A 47 -17.22 -13.89 6.92
C GLU A 47 -17.87 -14.88 5.95
N GLU A 48 -17.05 -15.52 5.11
CA GLU A 48 -17.44 -16.59 4.20
C GLU A 48 -16.30 -17.60 4.07
N PHE A 49 -16.61 -18.87 3.84
CA PHE A 49 -15.60 -19.94 3.68
C PHE A 49 -15.80 -20.64 2.33
N THR A 50 -14.71 -20.76 1.58
CA THR A 50 -14.65 -21.64 0.42
C THR A 50 -13.79 -22.86 0.75
N ASP A 51 -13.75 -23.83 -0.15
CA ASP A 51 -12.90 -25.02 -0.01
C ASP A 51 -11.41 -24.68 0.15
N SER A 52 -10.98 -23.49 -0.27
CA SER A 52 -9.59 -23.06 -0.30
C SER A 52 -9.27 -21.82 0.53
N ALA A 53 -10.27 -21.05 1.00
CA ALA A 53 -10.02 -19.76 1.62
C ALA A 53 -11.10 -19.34 2.64
N LYS A 54 -10.69 -18.43 3.53
CA LYS A 54 -11.59 -17.67 4.40
C LYS A 54 -11.64 -16.22 3.92
N ILE A 55 -12.82 -15.69 3.68
CA ILE A 55 -13.08 -14.29 3.35
C ILE A 55 -13.63 -13.59 4.60
N THR A 56 -13.18 -12.37 4.86
CA THR A 56 -13.71 -11.52 5.94
C THR A 56 -13.92 -10.09 5.44
N TYR A 57 -15.11 -9.54 5.67
CA TYR A 57 -15.43 -8.16 5.36
C TYR A 57 -16.08 -7.51 6.59
N LYS A 58 -15.27 -6.81 7.38
CA LYS A 58 -15.67 -6.25 8.67
C LYS A 58 -15.21 -4.80 8.79
N PRO A 59 -15.97 -3.93 9.49
CA PRO A 59 -15.49 -2.59 9.81
C PRO A 59 -14.14 -2.63 10.52
N GLN A 60 -13.22 -1.76 10.10
CA GLN A 60 -11.91 -1.60 10.72
C GLN A 60 -11.76 -0.17 11.23
N THR A 61 -11.17 -0.01 12.40
CA THR A 61 -10.88 1.31 12.99
C THR A 61 -9.38 1.46 13.17
N ARG A 62 -8.83 2.56 12.65
CA ARG A 62 -7.44 2.97 12.88
C ARG A 62 -7.43 4.30 13.61
N ALA A 63 -6.77 4.35 14.75
CA ALA A 63 -6.45 5.59 15.44
C ALA A 63 -5.01 5.99 15.10
N THR A 64 -4.80 7.25 14.73
CA THR A 64 -3.47 7.85 14.59
C THR A 64 -3.40 9.01 15.57
N LEU A 65 -2.26 9.16 16.25
CA LEU A 65 -2.05 10.23 17.20
C LEU A 65 -2.05 11.59 16.48
N ASP A 66 -2.84 12.53 16.99
CA ASP A 66 -2.79 13.91 16.53
C ASP A 66 -1.58 14.62 17.15
N LYS A 67 -0.47 14.57 16.43
CA LYS A 67 0.80 15.12 16.89
C LYS A 67 0.69 16.63 17.19
N LYS A 68 -0.08 17.38 16.40
CA LYS A 68 -0.20 18.84 16.55
C LYS A 68 -0.92 19.20 17.84
N ARG A 69 -2.07 18.58 18.07
CA ARG A 69 -2.82 18.79 19.32
C ARG A 69 -1.98 18.38 20.55
N LEU A 70 -1.23 17.29 20.42
CA LEU A 70 -0.36 16.85 21.52
C LEU A 70 0.81 17.82 21.78
N GLU A 71 1.35 18.47 20.74
CA GLU A 71 2.36 19.52 20.88
C GLU A 71 1.80 20.80 21.54
N GLU A 72 0.51 21.11 21.36
CA GLU A 72 -0.15 22.23 22.06
C GLU A 72 -0.23 21.99 23.58
N ASP A 73 -0.47 20.74 23.99
CA ASP A 73 -0.59 20.35 25.40
C ASP A 73 0.77 20.14 26.09
N LEU A 74 1.75 19.57 25.38
CA LEU A 74 3.02 19.10 25.96
C LEU A 74 4.26 19.88 25.49
N GLY A 75 4.13 20.75 24.49
CA GLY A 75 5.27 21.39 23.84
C GLY A 75 5.98 20.47 22.84
N SER A 76 7.27 20.72 22.59
CA SER A 76 8.04 19.98 21.58
C SER A 76 8.10 18.47 21.88
N LEU A 77 7.76 17.64 20.88
CA LEU A 77 7.82 16.18 20.98
C LEU A 77 9.09 15.57 20.37
N GLU A 78 10.12 16.39 20.11
CA GLU A 78 11.37 15.92 19.47
C GLU A 78 12.10 14.87 20.30
N GLU A 79 12.15 15.01 21.62
CA GLU A 79 12.79 14.05 22.54
C GLU A 79 12.14 12.65 22.48
N TYR A 80 10.88 12.60 22.06
CA TYR A 80 10.11 11.36 21.91
C TYR A 80 10.07 10.87 20.46
N THR A 81 10.69 11.60 19.52
CA THR A 81 10.66 11.28 18.10
C THR A 81 11.93 10.55 17.67
N LYS A 82 11.80 9.30 17.24
CA LYS A 82 12.90 8.56 16.60
C LYS A 82 12.96 8.87 15.11
N THR A 83 13.99 9.60 14.68
CA THR A 83 14.24 9.86 13.26
C THR A 83 15.09 8.74 12.63
N THR A 84 14.66 8.19 11.50
CA THR A 84 15.43 7.23 10.70
C THR A 84 15.53 7.72 9.26
N THR A 85 16.75 7.83 8.74
CA THR A 85 17.01 8.30 7.37
C THR A 85 17.37 7.12 6.47
N TYR A 86 16.72 7.04 5.30
CA TYR A 86 16.99 6.01 4.30
C TYR A 86 16.84 6.59 2.88
N ASN A 87 17.57 6.01 1.92
CA ASN A 87 17.46 6.39 0.52
C ASN A 87 16.30 5.65 -0.15
N VAL A 88 15.56 6.34 -1.00
CA VAL A 88 14.46 5.77 -1.79
C VAL A 88 14.74 5.96 -3.27
N LEU A 89 14.74 4.86 -4.03
CA LEU A 89 14.77 4.92 -5.48
C LEU A 89 13.40 5.37 -6.00
N ARG A 90 13.37 6.44 -6.80
CA ARG A 90 12.17 6.92 -7.48
C ARG A 90 12.42 6.99 -8.98
N ILE A 91 11.73 6.16 -9.74
CA ILE A 91 11.71 6.18 -11.20
C ILE A 91 10.33 6.71 -11.60
N LYS A 92 10.31 7.95 -12.12
CA LYS A 92 9.12 8.58 -12.69
C LYS A 92 8.89 8.07 -14.10
#